data_AF-A0A2T0Q7M5-F1
#
_entry.id   AF-A0A2T0Q7M5-F1
#
_cell.length_a   1.000
_cell.length_b   1.000
_cell.length_c   1.000
_cell.angle_alpha   90.00
_cell.angle_beta   90.00
_cell.angle_gamma   90.00
#
_symmetry.space_group_name_H-M   'P 1'
#
loop_
_entity.id
_entity.type
_entity.pdbx_description
1 polymer ?
#
loop_
_entity_poly.entity_id
_entity_poly.type
_entity_poly.pdbx_seq_one_letter_code
_entity_poly.pdbx_strand_id
1 'polypeptide(L)'
;MPAWLLALLFGAFVFYTDDYVIAGVLPEIAVGLGVSEAAAGQLVTVFSLTVGVAAPVAAVLTARWPRRLVFGIALTAFAAANAIAAATDSYAVLMAMRVLAALAAAMATPALFGVAAVLAPERRRGRYLGTVSLGVTGSIALGVPLGTWIGGAWGWRATFAAMAAAGALALIALLATLPRTRPAPAVPLLEQVRVLLSAPVFLGLLANAFTITGSMMLLTYLAPYLADFATADTDVRAAMFAASGVAGMAGIWLGGLATDRWGADRTLIGGIGAFMAVMAVFTLLWPLRPVPLWVVAPLAVVWAGSAFWNSPAIQARLLTLAGPVGGQALALNTSFTYIGVAVGGALGGILLSTASVAALPPVSAVLGGIALGTFLLASLAARRTAPTA
;
A
#
# COMPACT_ATOMS: atom_id res chain seq x y z
N MET A 1 -5.07 18.95 -16.87
CA MET A 1 -5.90 18.26 -15.86
C MET A 1 -6.42 19.31 -14.88
N PRO A 2 -7.61 19.17 -14.28
CA PRO A 2 -8.12 20.18 -13.37
C PRO A 2 -7.24 20.29 -12.12
N ALA A 3 -7.05 21.50 -11.59
CA ALA A 3 -6.12 21.77 -10.49
C ALA A 3 -6.43 20.95 -9.23
N TRP A 4 -7.72 20.72 -8.93
CA TRP A 4 -8.13 19.90 -7.79
C TRP A 4 -7.66 18.45 -7.90
N LEU A 5 -7.55 17.90 -9.12
CA LEU A 5 -7.09 16.52 -9.30
C LEU A 5 -5.59 16.40 -9.02
N LEU A 6 -4.81 17.43 -9.39
CA LEU A 6 -3.38 17.51 -9.05
C LEU A 6 -3.18 17.69 -7.54
N ALA A 7 -4.06 18.45 -6.87
CA ALA A 7 -4.05 18.57 -5.41
C ALA A 7 -4.38 17.23 -4.72
N LEU A 8 -5.30 16.42 -5.28
CA LEU A 8 -5.57 15.07 -4.77
C LEU A 8 -4.37 14.13 -4.98
N LEU A 9 -3.74 14.17 -6.15
CA LEU A 9 -2.48 13.44 -6.42
C LEU A 9 -1.42 13.82 -5.39
N PHE A 10 -1.20 15.11 -5.18
CA PHE A 10 -0.19 15.59 -4.24
C PHE A 10 -0.52 15.18 -2.80
N GLY A 11 -1.79 15.24 -2.39
CA GLY A 11 -2.22 14.72 -1.08
C GLY A 11 -1.91 13.23 -0.92
N ALA A 12 -2.20 12.41 -1.94
CA ALA A 12 -1.86 10.99 -1.91
C ALA A 12 -0.34 10.79 -1.83
N PHE A 13 0.43 11.52 -2.64
CA PHE A 13 1.89 11.49 -2.59
C PHE A 13 2.43 11.78 -1.19
N VAL A 14 1.94 12.81 -0.51
CA VAL A 14 2.40 13.19 0.83
C VAL A 14 2.08 12.11 1.86
N PHE A 15 0.84 11.63 1.93
CA PHE A 15 0.45 10.62 2.93
C PHE A 15 1.22 9.31 2.77
N TYR A 16 1.37 8.81 1.54
CA TYR A 16 2.11 7.57 1.31
C TYR A 16 3.62 7.75 1.43
N THR A 17 4.16 8.95 1.15
CA THR A 17 5.59 9.21 1.40
C THR A 17 5.88 9.11 2.90
N ASP A 18 5.05 9.73 3.74
CA ASP A 18 5.21 9.67 5.20
C ASP A 18 5.04 8.25 5.78
N ASP A 19 4.17 7.43 5.19
CA ASP A 19 4.04 6.02 5.59
C ASP A 19 5.36 5.27 5.37
N TYR A 20 5.90 5.34 4.16
CA TYR A 20 7.05 4.53 3.74
C TYR A 20 8.41 5.10 4.11
N VAL A 21 8.56 6.42 4.25
CA VAL A 21 9.87 7.07 4.45
C VAL A 21 10.54 6.67 5.75
N ILE A 22 9.76 6.30 6.77
CA ILE A 22 10.28 5.88 8.08
C ILE A 22 11.24 4.71 7.94
N ALA A 23 10.96 3.76 7.05
CA ALA A 23 11.84 2.61 6.83
C ALA A 23 13.24 3.04 6.39
N GLY A 24 13.35 4.13 5.62
CA GLY A 24 14.64 4.63 5.12
C GLY A 24 15.39 5.52 6.10
N VAL A 25 14.73 6.10 7.12
CA VAL A 25 15.38 6.91 8.17
C VAL A 25 15.39 6.21 9.54
N LEU A 26 15.04 4.92 9.56
CA LEU A 26 14.88 4.12 10.77
C LEU A 26 16.17 4.05 11.59
N PRO A 27 17.35 3.76 10.99
CA PRO A 27 18.61 3.72 11.75
C PRO A 27 18.93 5.06 12.43
N GLU A 28 18.70 6.18 11.75
CA GLU A 28 18.92 7.53 12.27
C GLU A 28 17.96 7.86 13.42
N ILE A 29 16.70 7.40 13.35
CA ILE A 29 15.74 7.54 14.46
C ILE A 29 16.22 6.73 15.66
N ALA A 30 16.66 5.49 15.44
CA ALA A 30 17.14 4.60 16.52
C ALA A 30 18.32 5.23 17.26
N VAL A 31 19.33 5.67 16.52
CA VAL A 31 20.51 6.38 17.06
C VAL A 31 20.09 7.69 17.74
N GLY A 32 19.28 8.51 17.06
CA GLY A 32 18.93 9.86 17.51
C GLY A 32 17.99 9.91 18.73
N LEU A 33 17.34 8.80 19.09
CA LEU A 33 16.51 8.66 20.30
C LEU A 33 17.09 7.66 21.31
N GLY A 34 18.24 7.05 21.02
CA GLY A 34 18.87 6.06 21.89
C GLY A 34 18.03 4.80 22.10
N VAL A 35 17.26 4.38 21.08
CA VAL A 35 16.43 3.17 21.12
C VAL A 35 16.97 2.11 20.15
N SER A 36 16.58 0.85 20.34
CA SER A 36 16.95 -0.20 19.38
C SER A 36 16.25 -0.01 18.03
N GLU A 37 16.84 -0.51 16.95
CA GLU A 37 16.18 -0.53 15.63
C GLU A 37 14.86 -1.29 15.66
N ALA A 38 14.77 -2.36 16.46
CA ALA A 38 13.53 -3.10 16.67
C ALA A 38 12.42 -2.24 17.30
N ALA A 39 12.79 -1.34 18.22
CA ALA A 39 11.87 -0.34 18.76
C ALA A 39 11.51 0.68 17.68
N ALA A 40 12.48 1.30 16.99
CA ALA A 40 12.20 2.24 15.90
C ALA A 40 11.28 1.65 14.82
N GLY A 41 11.42 0.36 14.49
CA GLY A 41 10.54 -0.38 13.59
C GLY A 41 9.07 -0.44 14.04
N GLN A 42 8.79 -0.33 15.34
CA GLN A 42 7.40 -0.27 15.84
C GLN A 42 6.67 1.00 15.40
N LEU A 43 7.37 2.06 14.98
CA LEU A 43 6.75 3.25 14.36
C LEU A 43 6.07 2.92 13.03
N VAL A 44 6.62 1.95 12.28
CA VAL A 44 6.02 1.43 11.04
C VAL A 44 4.84 0.52 11.39
N THR A 45 5.02 -0.37 12.37
CA THR A 45 3.97 -1.29 12.84
C THR A 45 2.74 -0.54 13.37
N VAL A 46 2.94 0.44 14.26
CA VAL A 46 1.81 1.17 14.86
C VAL A 46 1.03 1.94 13.80
N PHE A 47 1.73 2.53 12.82
CA PHE A 47 1.11 3.28 11.73
C PHE A 47 0.25 2.34 10.88
N SER A 48 0.83 1.20 10.49
CA SER A 48 0.17 0.15 9.73
C SER A 48 -1.11 -0.37 10.42
N LEU A 49 -1.01 -0.70 11.72
CA LEU A 49 -2.15 -1.17 12.51
C LEU A 49 -3.22 -0.09 12.65
N THR A 50 -2.81 1.15 12.92
CA THR A 50 -3.72 2.28 13.05
C THR A 50 -4.47 2.52 11.74
N VAL A 51 -3.79 2.57 10.59
CA VAL A 51 -4.45 2.73 9.29
C VAL A 51 -5.37 1.55 8.99
N GLY A 52 -4.90 0.32 9.24
CA GLY A 52 -5.68 -0.89 9.00
C GLY A 52 -7.00 -0.92 9.77
N VAL A 53 -7.03 -0.45 11.02
CA VAL A 53 -8.25 -0.42 11.84
C VAL A 53 -9.07 0.86 11.58
N ALA A 54 -8.41 2.01 11.45
CA ALA A 54 -9.09 3.29 11.39
C ALA A 54 -9.69 3.61 10.02
N ALA A 55 -9.16 3.08 8.91
CA ALA A 55 -9.63 3.46 7.59
C ALA A 55 -11.12 3.12 7.35
N PRO A 56 -11.63 1.90 7.66
CA PRO A 56 -13.05 1.58 7.53
C PRO A 56 -13.92 2.42 8.46
N VAL A 57 -13.47 2.60 9.71
CA VAL A 57 -14.19 3.39 10.73
C VAL A 57 -14.31 4.84 10.27
N ALA A 58 -13.21 5.44 9.83
CA ALA A 58 -13.17 6.80 9.31
C ALA A 58 -14.04 6.95 8.05
N ALA A 59 -14.03 5.97 7.14
CA ALA A 59 -14.87 5.99 5.94
C ALA A 59 -16.37 6.02 6.27
N VAL A 60 -16.80 5.32 7.33
CA VAL A 60 -18.19 5.34 7.81
C VAL A 60 -18.51 6.65 8.54
N LEU A 61 -17.69 7.04 9.52
CA LEU A 61 -17.92 8.23 10.35
C LEU A 61 -17.93 9.53 9.54
N THR A 62 -17.06 9.62 8.53
CA THR A 62 -16.93 10.81 7.67
C THR A 62 -17.75 10.71 6.38
N ALA A 63 -18.61 9.68 6.22
CA ALA A 63 -19.37 9.46 5.00
C ALA A 63 -20.25 10.67 4.62
N ARG A 64 -20.84 11.32 5.63
CA ARG A 64 -21.74 12.49 5.49
C ARG A 64 -21.03 13.84 5.54
N TRP A 65 -19.73 13.86 5.84
CA TRP A 65 -19.01 15.10 6.04
C TRP A 65 -18.67 15.75 4.70
N PRO A 66 -18.68 17.10 4.61
CA PRO A 66 -18.14 17.79 3.45
C PRO A 66 -16.67 17.41 3.23
N ARG A 67 -16.28 17.07 2.00
CA ARG A 67 -14.92 16.59 1.71
C ARG A 67 -13.83 17.60 2.05
N ARG A 68 -14.13 18.90 1.90
CA ARG A 68 -13.26 20.00 2.35
C ARG A 68 -12.99 19.97 3.86
N LEU A 69 -13.99 19.61 4.67
CA LEU A 69 -13.83 19.46 6.12
C LEU A 69 -12.96 18.25 6.45
N VAL A 70 -13.21 17.11 5.80
CA VAL A 70 -12.42 15.89 5.97
C VAL A 70 -10.94 16.13 5.67
N PHE A 71 -10.62 16.70 4.50
CA PHE A 71 -9.23 17.01 4.15
C PHE A 71 -8.63 18.11 5.03
N GLY A 72 -9.44 19.10 5.41
CA GLY A 72 -9.01 20.16 6.32
C GLY A 72 -8.53 19.62 7.66
N ILE A 73 -9.35 18.79 8.31
CA ILE A 73 -9.02 18.16 9.60
C ILE A 73 -7.82 17.22 9.44
N ALA A 74 -7.86 16.32 8.45
CA ALA A 74 -6.82 15.31 8.27
C ALA A 74 -5.46 15.95 7.98
N LEU A 75 -5.35 16.87 7.03
CA LEU A 75 -4.06 17.47 6.68
C LEU A 75 -3.54 18.43 7.75
N THR A 76 -4.42 19.10 8.49
CA THR A 76 -4.00 19.90 9.65
C THR A 76 -3.43 19.01 10.75
N ALA A 77 -4.13 17.93 11.11
CA ALA A 77 -3.67 16.97 12.10
C ALA A 77 -2.37 16.29 11.67
N PHE A 78 -2.26 15.91 10.39
CA PHE A 78 -1.05 15.33 9.80
C PHE A 78 0.14 16.29 9.85
N ALA A 79 -0.04 17.55 9.43
CA ALA A 79 1.03 18.54 9.45
C ALA A 79 1.48 18.85 10.89
N ALA A 80 0.54 18.98 11.82
CA ALA A 80 0.84 19.17 13.24
C ALA A 80 1.59 17.97 13.84
N ALA A 81 1.13 16.74 13.56
CA ALA A 81 1.79 15.52 14.03
C ALA A 81 3.24 15.44 13.55
N ASN A 82 3.48 15.72 12.27
CA ASN A 82 4.81 15.73 11.68
C ASN A 82 5.69 16.87 12.21
N ALA A 83 5.13 18.05 12.45
CA ALA A 83 5.87 19.17 13.05
C ALA A 83 6.31 18.84 14.49
N ILE A 84 5.43 18.22 15.28
CA ILE A 84 5.76 17.78 16.65
C ILE A 84 6.78 16.64 16.60
N ALA A 85 6.64 15.68 15.68
CA ALA A 85 7.60 14.60 15.47
C ALA A 85 9.00 15.12 15.10
N ALA A 86 9.08 16.19 14.30
CA ALA A 86 10.36 16.82 13.95
C ALA A 86 11.03 17.51 15.15
N ALA A 87 10.27 17.94 16.16
CA ALA A 87 10.76 18.69 17.30
C ALA A 87 10.97 17.85 18.58
N THR A 88 10.53 16.59 18.59
CA THR A 88 10.54 15.77 19.81
C THR A 88 11.84 15.00 20.00
N ASP A 89 12.26 14.85 21.26
CA ASP A 89 13.33 13.95 21.70
C ASP A 89 12.77 12.70 22.41
N SER A 90 11.45 12.53 22.44
CA SER A 90 10.80 11.41 23.13
C SER A 90 10.24 10.41 22.12
N TYR A 91 10.73 9.17 22.21
CA TYR A 91 10.21 8.06 21.42
C TYR A 91 8.70 7.82 21.64
N ALA A 92 8.21 8.00 22.87
CA ALA A 92 6.79 7.86 23.18
C ALA A 92 5.93 8.94 22.51
N VAL A 93 6.43 10.18 22.46
CA VAL A 93 5.76 11.28 21.74
C VAL A 93 5.77 11.00 20.24
N LEU A 94 6.91 10.56 19.69
CA LEU A 94 7.01 10.18 18.28
C LEU A 94 6.02 9.06 17.91
N MET A 95 5.90 8.04 18.76
CA MET A 95 4.92 6.96 18.62
C MET A 95 3.48 7.49 18.58
N ALA A 96 3.11 8.37 19.51
CA ALA A 96 1.78 8.98 19.53
C ALA A 96 1.51 9.85 18.29
N MET A 97 2.52 10.60 17.80
CA MET A 97 2.39 11.39 16.59
C MET A 97 2.27 10.51 15.34
N ARG A 98 2.92 9.33 15.31
CA ARG A 98 2.70 8.35 14.23
C ARG A 98 1.28 7.83 14.22
N VAL A 99 0.68 7.57 15.38
CA VAL A 99 -0.75 7.20 15.46
C VAL A 99 -1.63 8.34 14.94
N LEU A 100 -1.36 9.59 15.32
CA LEU A 100 -2.14 10.74 14.84
C LEU A 100 -2.02 10.94 13.32
N ALA A 101 -0.80 10.84 12.76
CA ALA A 101 -0.57 10.89 11.33
C ALA A 101 -1.26 9.73 10.59
N ALA A 102 -1.22 8.53 11.15
CA ALA A 102 -1.93 7.36 10.61
C ALA A 102 -3.45 7.56 10.60
N LEU A 103 -4.04 8.10 11.67
CA LEU A 103 -5.48 8.41 11.72
C LEU A 103 -5.86 9.44 10.65
N ALA A 104 -5.03 10.47 10.46
CA ALA A 104 -5.23 11.45 9.39
C ALA A 104 -5.16 10.82 8.00
N ALA A 105 -4.14 9.99 7.74
CA ALA A 105 -3.97 9.28 6.47
C ALA A 105 -5.15 8.31 6.21
N ALA A 106 -5.57 7.56 7.23
CA ALA A 106 -6.69 6.62 7.17
C ALA A 106 -8.02 7.31 6.82
N MET A 107 -8.21 8.54 7.30
CA MET A 107 -9.38 9.36 7.00
C MET A 107 -9.34 9.97 5.60
N ALA A 108 -8.18 10.50 5.19
CA ALA A 108 -8.06 11.25 3.95
C ALA A 108 -7.90 10.35 2.71
N THR A 109 -7.09 9.30 2.77
CA THR A 109 -6.70 8.54 1.57
C THR A 109 -7.88 7.93 0.82
N PRO A 110 -8.89 7.27 1.47
CA PRO A 110 -10.04 6.77 0.72
C PRO A 110 -10.92 7.90 0.18
N ALA A 111 -10.97 9.03 0.89
CA ALA A 111 -11.70 10.21 0.45
C ALA A 111 -11.08 10.86 -0.79
N LEU A 112 -9.75 10.80 -0.97
CA LEU A 112 -9.07 11.30 -2.17
C LEU A 112 -9.58 10.58 -3.43
N PHE A 113 -9.57 9.24 -3.40
CA PHE A 113 -10.08 8.41 -4.48
C PHE A 113 -11.60 8.57 -4.68
N GLY A 114 -12.36 8.67 -3.58
CA GLY A 114 -13.80 8.91 -3.64
C GLY A 114 -14.16 10.21 -4.34
N VAL A 115 -13.45 11.31 -4.04
CA VAL A 115 -13.65 12.60 -4.71
C VAL A 115 -13.28 12.52 -6.19
N ALA A 116 -12.14 11.90 -6.52
CA ALA A 116 -11.74 11.70 -7.91
C ALA A 116 -12.78 10.88 -8.69
N ALA A 117 -13.34 9.83 -8.10
CA ALA A 117 -14.40 9.03 -8.69
C ALA A 117 -15.70 9.81 -8.94
N VAL A 118 -16.12 10.64 -7.98
CA VAL A 118 -17.40 11.38 -8.05
C VAL A 118 -17.32 12.56 -9.02
N LEU A 119 -16.19 13.28 -9.06
CA LEU A 119 -16.01 14.45 -9.90
C LEU A 119 -15.50 14.13 -11.31
N ALA A 120 -15.09 12.89 -11.56
CA ALA A 120 -14.66 12.49 -12.89
C ALA A 120 -15.85 12.40 -13.86
N PRO A 121 -15.67 12.82 -15.12
CA PRO A 121 -16.61 12.48 -16.18
C PRO A 121 -16.74 10.96 -16.32
N GLU A 122 -17.96 10.45 -16.54
CA GLU A 122 -18.27 9.01 -16.57
C GLU A 122 -17.30 8.20 -17.45
N ARG A 123 -17.05 8.68 -18.69
CA ARG A 123 -16.14 8.05 -19.65
C ARG A 123 -14.65 8.20 -19.33
N ARG A 124 -14.27 8.92 -18.28
CA ARG A 124 -12.87 9.23 -17.90
C ARG A 124 -12.55 8.90 -16.44
N ARG A 125 -13.46 8.24 -15.72
CA ARG A 125 -13.30 7.89 -14.30
C ARG A 125 -11.99 7.16 -14.01
N GLY A 126 -11.63 6.17 -14.83
CA GLY A 126 -10.36 5.46 -14.71
C GLY A 126 -9.13 6.37 -14.76
N ARG A 127 -9.10 7.35 -15.69
CA ARG A 127 -7.98 8.31 -15.81
C ARG A 127 -7.83 9.20 -14.58
N TYR A 128 -8.93 9.62 -13.97
CA TYR A 128 -8.91 10.46 -12.77
C TYR A 128 -8.41 9.67 -11.56
N LEU A 129 -8.91 8.45 -11.39
CA LEU A 129 -8.45 7.54 -10.36
C LEU A 129 -6.96 7.20 -10.54
N GLY A 130 -6.55 6.87 -11.77
CA GLY A 130 -5.14 6.65 -12.11
C GLY A 130 -4.26 7.86 -11.79
N THR A 131 -4.77 9.09 -11.97
CA THR A 131 -4.03 10.30 -11.60
C THR A 131 -3.81 10.40 -10.08
N VAL A 132 -4.79 10.02 -9.26
CA VAL A 132 -4.58 9.96 -7.80
C VAL A 132 -3.64 8.81 -7.42
N SER A 133 -3.76 7.66 -8.08
CA SER A 133 -2.85 6.52 -7.91
C SER A 133 -1.40 6.87 -8.27
N LEU A 134 -1.16 7.76 -9.24
CA LEU A 134 0.19 8.27 -9.52
C LEU A 134 0.82 8.97 -8.32
N GLY A 135 0.03 9.55 -7.41
CA GLY A 135 0.53 10.07 -6.15
C GLY A 135 1.11 8.96 -5.27
N VAL A 136 0.41 7.83 -5.18
CA VAL A 136 0.88 6.64 -4.45
C VAL A 136 2.15 6.09 -5.08
N THR A 137 2.15 5.82 -6.39
CA THR A 137 3.35 5.31 -7.09
C THR A 137 4.51 6.29 -7.01
N GLY A 138 4.24 7.58 -7.18
CA GLY A 138 5.22 8.65 -7.08
C GLY A 138 5.83 8.77 -5.68
N SER A 139 5.05 8.51 -4.63
CA SER A 139 5.56 8.52 -3.26
C SER A 139 6.67 7.50 -3.07
N ILE A 140 6.51 6.30 -3.61
CA ILE A 140 7.53 5.25 -3.50
C ILE A 140 8.70 5.60 -4.43
N ALA A 141 8.41 5.98 -5.68
CA ALA A 141 9.41 6.28 -6.73
C ALA A 141 10.32 7.46 -6.42
N LEU A 142 9.79 8.49 -5.80
CA LEU A 142 10.48 9.75 -5.61
C LEU A 142 10.42 10.20 -4.15
N GLY A 143 9.24 10.15 -3.53
CA GLY A 143 9.03 10.65 -2.17
C GLY A 143 9.92 9.97 -1.13
N VAL A 144 9.95 8.64 -1.12
CA VAL A 144 10.74 7.85 -0.17
C VAL A 144 12.24 8.09 -0.36
N PRO A 145 12.85 7.90 -1.55
CA PRO A 145 14.26 8.23 -1.75
C PRO A 145 14.63 9.66 -1.35
N LEU A 146 13.78 10.64 -1.71
CA LEU A 146 14.02 12.04 -1.39
C LEU A 146 13.92 12.31 0.12
N GLY A 147 12.93 11.74 0.79
CA GLY A 147 12.75 11.87 2.23
C GLY A 147 13.83 11.15 3.04
N THR A 148 14.31 10.01 2.56
CA THR A 148 15.46 9.29 3.13
C THR A 148 16.75 10.08 2.92
N TRP A 149 16.97 10.63 1.73
CA TRP A 149 18.13 11.49 1.45
C TRP A 149 18.15 12.74 2.34
N ILE A 150 17.00 13.41 2.52
CA ILE A 150 16.83 14.52 3.47
C ILE A 150 17.23 14.08 4.89
N GLY A 151 16.77 12.89 5.30
CA GLY A 151 17.05 12.34 6.63
C GLY A 151 18.53 12.00 6.84
N GLY A 152 19.21 11.46 5.83
CA GLY A 152 20.64 11.19 5.88
C GLY A 152 21.50 12.46 5.86
N ALA A 153 21.09 13.48 5.10
CA ALA A 153 21.86 14.72 4.95
C ALA A 153 21.68 15.71 6.12
N TRP A 154 20.45 15.83 6.65
CA TRP A 154 20.09 16.82 7.66
C TRP A 154 19.48 16.23 8.94
N GLY A 155 19.55 14.90 9.09
CA GLY A 155 18.96 14.16 10.21
C GLY A 155 17.49 13.83 10.00
N TRP A 156 17.04 12.73 10.62
CA TRP A 156 15.66 12.21 10.48
C TRP A 156 14.56 13.24 10.82
N ARG A 157 14.85 14.21 11.69
CA ARG A 157 13.94 15.32 12.03
C ARG A 157 13.60 16.19 10.82
N ALA A 158 14.56 16.39 9.92
CA ALA A 158 14.34 17.16 8.69
C ALA A 158 13.32 16.47 7.77
N THR A 159 13.28 15.14 7.75
CA THR A 159 12.28 14.37 7.00
C THR A 159 10.87 14.65 7.51
N PHE A 160 10.64 14.62 8.83
CA PHE A 160 9.36 14.96 9.43
C PHE A 160 8.98 16.43 9.19
N ALA A 161 9.94 17.35 9.29
CA ALA A 161 9.70 18.77 8.98
C ALA A 161 9.29 18.98 7.51
N ALA A 162 9.94 18.27 6.58
CA ALA A 162 9.58 18.28 5.17
C ALA A 162 8.16 17.72 4.93
N MET A 163 7.78 16.64 5.62
CA MET A 163 6.42 16.09 5.54
C MET A 163 5.38 17.04 6.14
N ALA A 164 5.70 17.73 7.24
CA ALA A 164 4.83 18.76 7.80
C ALA A 164 4.57 19.90 6.81
N ALA A 165 5.63 20.40 6.16
CA ALA A 165 5.53 21.44 5.15
C ALA A 165 4.74 20.96 3.91
N ALA A 166 5.01 19.75 3.43
CA ALA A 166 4.30 19.16 2.30
C ALA A 166 2.81 18.94 2.61
N GLY A 167 2.48 18.52 3.84
CA GLY A 167 1.11 18.40 4.33
C GLY A 167 0.38 19.74 4.37
N ALA A 168 1.03 20.80 4.84
CA ALA A 168 0.49 22.15 4.82
C ALA A 168 0.27 22.67 3.39
N LEU A 169 1.20 22.41 2.47
CA LEU A 169 1.05 22.74 1.05
C LEU A 169 -0.12 21.97 0.42
N ALA A 170 -0.27 20.69 0.74
CA ALA A 170 -1.39 19.87 0.26
C ALA A 170 -2.74 20.38 0.80
N LEU A 171 -2.77 20.81 2.07
CA LEU A 171 -3.94 21.45 2.68
C LEU A 171 -4.33 22.71 1.92
N ILE A 172 -3.38 23.63 1.71
CA ILE A 172 -3.60 24.87 0.98
C ILE A 172 -4.09 24.57 -0.44
N ALA A 173 -3.41 23.69 -1.16
CA ALA A 173 -3.76 23.31 -2.52
C ALA A 173 -5.18 22.73 -2.62
N LEU A 174 -5.55 21.81 -1.72
CA LEU A 174 -6.88 21.22 -1.71
C LEU A 174 -7.96 22.23 -1.32
N LEU A 175 -7.74 23.07 -0.31
CA LEU A 175 -8.72 24.08 0.08
C LEU A 175 -8.91 25.16 -0.99
N ALA A 176 -7.85 25.51 -1.71
CA ALA A 176 -7.91 26.50 -2.79
C ALA A 176 -8.59 25.96 -4.05
N THR A 177 -8.33 24.69 -4.42
CA THR A 177 -8.75 24.15 -5.72
C THR A 177 -10.00 23.29 -5.66
N LEU A 178 -10.30 22.65 -4.53
CA LEU A 178 -11.39 21.68 -4.44
C LEU A 178 -12.76 22.38 -4.56
N PRO A 179 -13.59 21.98 -5.53
CA PRO A 179 -14.93 22.55 -5.69
C PRO A 179 -15.76 22.38 -4.42
N ARG A 180 -16.61 23.37 -4.12
CA ARG A 180 -17.61 23.24 -3.05
C ARG A 180 -18.72 22.32 -3.53
N THR A 181 -18.57 21.03 -3.28
CA THR A 181 -19.58 20.03 -3.63
C THR A 181 -20.46 19.72 -2.42
N ARG A 182 -21.77 19.57 -2.64
CA ARG A 182 -22.66 19.02 -1.62
C ARG A 182 -22.22 17.58 -1.29
N PRO A 183 -22.32 17.12 -0.04
CA PRO A 183 -22.13 15.72 0.28
C PRO A 183 -23.01 14.87 -0.64
N ALA A 184 -22.46 13.80 -1.22
CA ALA A 184 -23.27 12.85 -1.96
C ALA A 184 -24.38 12.29 -1.03
N PRO A 185 -25.56 11.93 -1.56
CA PRO A 185 -26.59 11.25 -0.78
C PRO A 185 -25.97 10.06 -0.07
N ALA A 186 -26.10 10.01 1.25
CA ALA A 186 -25.49 8.95 2.04
C ALA A 186 -26.21 7.64 1.74
N VAL A 187 -25.50 6.68 1.14
CA VAL A 187 -25.98 5.30 1.03
C VAL A 187 -26.22 4.78 2.46
N PRO A 188 -27.40 4.23 2.80
CA PRO A 188 -27.68 3.67 4.11
C PRO A 188 -26.60 2.66 4.53
N LEU A 189 -26.20 2.65 5.81
CA LEU A 189 -25.12 1.78 6.30
C LEU A 189 -25.37 0.30 5.96
N LEU A 190 -26.61 -0.16 6.07
CA LEU A 190 -27.00 -1.52 5.69
C LEU A 190 -26.75 -1.82 4.22
N GLU A 191 -27.01 -0.87 3.33
CA GLU A 191 -26.75 -1.01 1.90
C GLU A 191 -25.25 -0.95 1.60
N GLN A 192 -24.49 -0.11 2.31
CA GLN A 192 -23.02 -0.12 2.22
C GLN A 192 -22.46 -1.49 2.62
N VAL A 193 -22.85 -2.00 3.79
CA VAL A 193 -22.43 -3.31 4.29
C VAL A 193 -22.83 -4.42 3.32
N ARG A 194 -24.05 -4.38 2.77
CA ARG A 194 -24.51 -5.35 1.78
C ARG A 194 -23.65 -5.36 0.51
N VAL A 195 -23.27 -4.20 -0.01
CA VAL A 195 -22.40 -4.11 -1.19
C VAL A 195 -20.98 -4.58 -0.86
N LEU A 196 -20.44 -4.19 0.29
CA LEU A 196 -19.09 -4.57 0.72
C LEU A 196 -18.97 -6.08 1.02
N LEU A 197 -20.03 -6.68 1.56
CA LEU A 197 -20.14 -8.13 1.80
C LEU A 197 -20.68 -8.91 0.59
N SER A 198 -20.94 -8.24 -0.53
CA SER A 198 -21.30 -8.95 -1.76
C SER A 198 -20.15 -9.84 -2.19
N ALA A 199 -20.46 -11.05 -2.69
CA ALA A 199 -19.45 -12.02 -3.08
C ALA A 199 -18.37 -11.44 -4.03
N PRO A 200 -18.69 -10.63 -5.05
CA PRO A 200 -17.67 -10.06 -5.95
C PRO A 200 -16.66 -9.14 -5.27
N VAL A 201 -17.12 -8.36 -4.28
CA VAL A 201 -16.29 -7.39 -3.54
C VAL A 201 -15.49 -8.11 -2.46
N PHE A 202 -16.17 -8.87 -1.60
CA PHE A 202 -15.54 -9.55 -0.47
C PHE A 202 -14.51 -10.59 -0.90
N LEU A 203 -14.81 -11.40 -1.92
CA LEU A 203 -13.84 -12.36 -2.46
C LEU A 203 -12.65 -11.66 -3.12
N GLY A 204 -12.86 -10.48 -3.72
CA GLY A 204 -11.77 -9.65 -4.25
C GLY A 204 -10.87 -9.10 -3.14
N LEU A 205 -11.44 -8.69 -2.01
CA LEU A 205 -10.69 -8.24 -0.83
C LEU A 205 -9.89 -9.38 -0.20
N LEU A 206 -10.48 -10.58 -0.09
CA LEU A 206 -9.78 -11.78 0.36
C LEU A 206 -8.63 -12.17 -0.58
N ALA A 207 -8.86 -12.15 -1.90
CA ALA A 207 -7.82 -12.42 -2.88
C ALA A 207 -6.63 -11.44 -2.73
N ASN A 208 -6.92 -10.16 -2.48
CA ASN A 208 -5.88 -9.17 -2.17
C ASN A 208 -5.12 -9.53 -0.88
N ALA A 209 -5.82 -9.86 0.22
CA ALA A 209 -5.16 -10.25 1.47
C ALA A 209 -4.22 -11.43 1.27
N PHE A 210 -4.66 -12.51 0.59
CA PHE A 210 -3.79 -13.67 0.31
C PHE A 210 -2.58 -13.31 -0.57
N THR A 211 -2.77 -12.47 -1.59
CA THR A 211 -1.69 -11.99 -2.46
C THR A 211 -0.65 -11.22 -1.65
N ILE A 212 -1.11 -10.30 -0.79
CA ILE A 212 -0.24 -9.49 0.07
C ILE A 212 0.44 -10.36 1.13
N THR A 213 -0.24 -11.33 1.74
CA THR A 213 0.36 -12.29 2.68
C THR A 213 1.52 -13.04 2.05
N GLY A 214 1.31 -13.66 0.88
CA GLY A 214 2.36 -14.40 0.20
C GLY A 214 3.54 -13.52 -0.23
N SER A 215 3.26 -12.29 -0.67
CA SER A 215 4.27 -11.35 -1.14
C SER A 215 5.09 -10.77 0.01
N MET A 216 4.43 -10.31 1.08
CA MET A 216 5.08 -9.68 2.22
C MET A 216 5.81 -10.69 3.10
N MET A 217 5.37 -11.94 3.14
CA MET A 217 6.07 -13.01 3.84
C MET A 217 7.50 -13.17 3.31
N LEU A 218 7.68 -13.32 1.99
CA LEU A 218 9.03 -13.45 1.41
C LEU A 218 9.83 -12.15 1.56
N LEU A 219 9.20 -10.98 1.41
CA LEU A 219 9.90 -9.69 1.58
C LEU A 219 10.43 -9.50 3.01
N THR A 220 9.63 -9.83 4.02
CA THR A 220 9.98 -9.72 5.43
C THR A 220 11.18 -10.60 5.77
N TYR A 221 11.25 -11.79 5.19
CA TYR A 221 12.29 -12.78 5.45
C TYR A 221 13.26 -12.95 4.26
N LEU A 222 13.39 -11.92 3.42
CA LEU A 222 14.25 -11.97 2.24
C LEU A 222 15.73 -12.08 2.62
N ALA A 223 16.16 -11.35 3.66
CA ALA A 223 17.55 -11.39 4.14
C ALA A 223 17.99 -12.80 4.59
N PRO A 224 17.26 -13.49 5.51
CA PRO A 224 17.62 -14.85 5.90
C PRO A 224 17.43 -15.85 4.76
N TYR A 225 16.46 -15.66 3.88
CA TYR A 225 16.30 -16.51 2.69
C TYR A 225 17.51 -16.43 1.75
N LEU A 226 17.97 -15.22 1.41
CA LEU A 226 19.11 -15.00 0.50
C LEU A 226 20.44 -15.48 1.09
N ALA A 227 20.62 -15.38 2.41
CA ALA A 227 21.80 -15.87 3.09
C ALA A 227 22.01 -17.38 2.84
N ASP A 228 20.93 -18.17 2.99
CA ASP A 228 20.95 -19.62 2.81
C ASP A 228 20.86 -20.05 1.33
N PHE A 229 20.28 -19.21 0.47
CA PHE A 229 20.00 -19.55 -0.93
C PHE A 229 21.17 -19.24 -1.87
N ALA A 230 21.89 -18.13 -1.66
CA ALA A 230 22.87 -17.60 -2.61
C ALA A 230 24.23 -17.22 -1.97
N THR A 231 24.45 -17.54 -0.69
CA THR A 231 25.61 -17.04 0.09
C THR A 231 25.77 -15.53 -0.01
N ALA A 232 24.64 -14.82 0.06
CA ALA A 232 24.61 -13.36 -0.06
C ALA A 232 25.19 -12.71 1.20
N ASP A 233 26.28 -11.97 1.04
CA ASP A 233 26.83 -11.11 2.08
C ASP A 233 25.91 -9.90 2.37
N THR A 234 26.32 -9.03 3.29
CA THR A 234 25.50 -7.87 3.69
C THR A 234 25.28 -6.90 2.53
N ASP A 235 26.28 -6.67 1.69
CA ASP A 235 26.21 -5.71 0.58
C ASP A 235 25.27 -6.21 -0.52
N VAL A 236 25.36 -7.49 -0.87
CA VAL A 236 24.45 -8.12 -1.85
C VAL A 236 23.01 -8.10 -1.34
N ARG A 237 22.77 -8.38 -0.05
CA ARG A 237 21.42 -8.31 0.53
C ARG A 237 20.86 -6.89 0.46
N ALA A 238 21.65 -5.88 0.82
CA ALA A 238 21.25 -4.47 0.72
C ALA A 238 20.90 -4.08 -0.73
N ALA A 239 21.74 -4.47 -1.69
CA ALA A 239 21.49 -4.24 -3.11
C ALA A 239 20.20 -4.92 -3.60
N MET A 240 19.90 -6.14 -3.12
CA MET A 240 18.67 -6.86 -3.48
C MET A 240 17.41 -6.22 -2.88
N PHE A 241 17.46 -5.69 -1.67
CA PHE A 241 16.35 -4.90 -1.11
C PHE A 241 16.11 -3.63 -1.93
N ALA A 242 17.18 -2.90 -2.28
CA ALA A 242 17.07 -1.70 -3.12
C ALA A 242 16.50 -2.03 -4.50
N ALA A 243 17.00 -3.08 -5.15
CA ALA A 243 16.49 -3.56 -6.43
C ALA A 243 15.02 -4.00 -6.36
N SER A 244 14.63 -4.67 -5.26
CA SER A 244 13.24 -5.07 -5.02
C SER A 244 12.32 -3.85 -4.86
N GLY A 245 12.78 -2.79 -4.19
CA GLY A 245 12.07 -1.51 -4.13
C GLY A 245 11.83 -0.92 -5.52
N VAL A 246 12.89 -0.79 -6.33
CA VAL A 246 12.81 -0.30 -7.72
C VAL A 246 11.89 -1.15 -8.58
N ALA A 247 12.02 -2.46 -8.48
CA ALA A 247 11.19 -3.40 -9.20
C ALA A 247 9.72 -3.31 -8.78
N GLY A 248 9.42 -3.18 -7.49
CA GLY A 248 8.06 -2.98 -6.98
C GLY A 248 7.43 -1.70 -7.52
N MET A 249 8.18 -0.61 -7.59
CA MET A 249 7.73 0.66 -8.17
C MET A 249 7.41 0.53 -9.66
N ALA A 250 8.30 -0.11 -10.42
CA ALA A 250 8.07 -0.45 -11.82
C ALA A 250 6.86 -1.38 -11.97
N GLY A 251 6.69 -2.34 -11.06
CA GLY A 251 5.56 -3.26 -11.00
C GLY A 251 4.22 -2.53 -10.85
N ILE A 252 4.10 -1.59 -9.91
CA ILE A 252 2.88 -0.77 -9.74
C ILE A 252 2.61 0.03 -11.01
N TRP A 253 3.63 0.65 -11.59
CA TRP A 253 3.48 1.47 -12.79
C TRP A 253 3.05 0.66 -14.01
N LEU A 254 3.76 -0.44 -14.30
CA LEU A 254 3.44 -1.35 -15.40
C LEU A 254 2.11 -2.06 -15.19
N GLY A 255 1.76 -2.41 -13.95
CA GLY A 255 0.45 -2.97 -13.58
C GLY A 255 -0.68 -1.97 -13.82
N GLY A 256 -0.46 -0.67 -13.59
CA GLY A 256 -1.39 0.39 -13.97
C GLY A 256 -1.61 0.46 -15.48
N LEU A 257 -0.52 0.49 -16.27
CA LEU A 257 -0.58 0.48 -17.73
C LEU A 257 -1.28 -0.77 -18.28
N ALA A 258 -1.00 -1.93 -17.70
CA ALA A 258 -1.64 -3.19 -18.04
C ALA A 258 -3.13 -3.19 -17.69
N THR A 259 -3.51 -2.62 -16.54
CA THR A 259 -4.91 -2.44 -16.14
C THR A 259 -5.67 -1.63 -17.19
N ASP A 260 -5.06 -0.54 -17.67
CA ASP A 260 -5.66 0.32 -18.68
C ASP A 260 -5.76 -0.36 -20.05
N ARG A 261 -4.75 -1.16 -20.43
CA ARG A 261 -4.69 -1.80 -21.76
C ARG A 261 -5.49 -3.10 -21.86
N TRP A 262 -5.43 -3.94 -20.82
CA TRP A 262 -5.95 -5.31 -20.83
C TRP A 262 -7.19 -5.50 -19.94
N GLY A 263 -7.48 -4.53 -19.07
CA GLY A 263 -8.51 -4.61 -18.04
C GLY A 263 -7.97 -5.18 -16.73
N ALA A 264 -8.65 -4.85 -15.63
CA ALA A 264 -8.25 -5.25 -14.27
C ALA A 264 -8.14 -6.77 -14.10
N ASP A 265 -9.11 -7.54 -14.62
CA ASP A 265 -9.14 -9.00 -14.41
C ASP A 265 -7.95 -9.73 -15.05
N ARG A 266 -7.60 -9.38 -16.29
CA ARG A 266 -6.45 -9.99 -16.98
C ARG A 266 -5.12 -9.60 -16.33
N THR A 267 -5.04 -8.36 -15.87
CA THR A 267 -3.86 -7.82 -15.19
C THR A 267 -3.59 -8.56 -13.88
N LEU A 268 -4.64 -8.85 -13.11
CA LEU A 268 -4.53 -9.60 -11.85
C LEU A 268 -4.14 -11.06 -12.07
N ILE A 269 -4.76 -11.74 -13.04
CA ILE A 269 -4.41 -13.12 -13.36
C ILE A 269 -2.95 -13.21 -13.81
N GLY A 270 -2.50 -12.28 -14.66
CA GLY A 270 -1.11 -12.23 -15.12
C GLY A 270 -0.12 -11.95 -13.98
N GLY A 271 -0.42 -10.99 -13.11
CA GLY A 271 0.44 -10.63 -11.97
C GLY A 271 0.56 -11.75 -10.94
N ILE A 272 -0.57 -12.34 -10.51
CA ILE A 272 -0.59 -13.46 -9.57
C ILE A 272 0.08 -14.70 -10.20
N GLY A 273 -0.16 -14.96 -11.48
CA GLY A 273 0.49 -16.06 -12.21
C GLY A 273 2.01 -15.91 -12.30
N ALA A 274 2.50 -14.70 -12.61
CA ALA A 274 3.93 -14.41 -12.62
C ALA A 274 4.56 -14.57 -11.23
N PHE A 275 3.89 -14.07 -10.19
CA PHE A 275 4.32 -14.25 -8.80
C PHE A 275 4.43 -15.74 -8.43
N MET A 276 3.40 -16.54 -8.72
CA MET A 276 3.41 -17.98 -8.48
C MET A 276 4.52 -18.71 -9.25
N ALA A 277 4.74 -18.34 -10.52
CA ALA A 277 5.80 -18.91 -11.34
C ALA A 277 7.19 -18.65 -10.73
N VAL A 278 7.46 -17.42 -10.28
CA VAL A 278 8.74 -17.11 -9.63
C VAL A 278 8.89 -17.86 -8.30
N MET A 279 7.84 -17.98 -7.51
CA MET A 279 7.88 -18.77 -6.26
C MET A 279 8.14 -20.25 -6.52
N ALA A 280 7.57 -20.82 -7.57
CA ALA A 280 7.85 -22.19 -8.00
C ALA A 280 9.31 -22.35 -8.43
N VAL A 281 9.85 -21.39 -9.19
CA VAL A 281 11.27 -21.40 -9.60
C VAL A 281 12.19 -21.34 -8.37
N PHE A 282 11.93 -20.45 -7.40
CA PHE A 282 12.72 -20.42 -6.15
C PHE A 282 12.64 -21.74 -5.38
N THR A 283 11.49 -22.40 -5.38
CA THR A 283 11.33 -23.72 -4.76
C THR A 283 12.16 -24.79 -5.48
N LEU A 284 12.14 -24.80 -6.82
CA LEU A 284 12.85 -25.77 -7.65
C LEU A 284 14.37 -25.59 -7.61
N LEU A 285 14.84 -24.35 -7.46
CA LEU A 285 16.27 -24.02 -7.36
C LEU A 285 16.84 -24.27 -5.96
N TRP A 286 16.00 -24.39 -4.92
CA TRP A 286 16.44 -24.62 -3.55
C TRP A 286 17.47 -25.75 -3.36
N PRO A 287 17.30 -26.96 -3.93
CA PRO A 287 18.29 -28.04 -3.79
C PRO A 287 19.63 -27.76 -4.49
N LEU A 288 19.70 -26.79 -5.40
CA LEU A 288 20.91 -26.45 -6.18
C LEU A 288 21.77 -25.36 -5.52
N ARG A 289 21.48 -25.02 -4.26
CA ARG A 289 22.17 -23.97 -3.51
C ARG A 289 23.66 -24.31 -3.24
N PRO A 290 24.56 -23.30 -3.24
CA PRO A 290 24.30 -21.87 -3.44
C PRO A 290 24.03 -21.54 -4.91
N VAL A 291 22.91 -20.85 -5.16
CA VAL A 291 22.52 -20.44 -6.51
C VAL A 291 23.30 -19.18 -6.90
N PRO A 292 23.90 -19.11 -8.11
CA PRO A 292 24.66 -17.95 -8.53
C PRO A 292 23.83 -16.66 -8.55
N LEU A 293 24.42 -15.54 -8.09
CA LEU A 293 23.71 -14.25 -8.00
C LEU A 293 23.15 -13.74 -9.33
N TRP A 294 23.78 -14.06 -10.46
CA TRP A 294 23.28 -13.70 -11.78
C TRP A 294 21.95 -14.39 -12.14
N VAL A 295 21.59 -15.48 -11.46
CA VAL A 295 20.27 -16.13 -11.55
C VAL A 295 19.31 -15.54 -10.53
N VAL A 296 19.76 -15.33 -9.30
CA VAL A 296 18.92 -14.89 -8.18
C VAL A 296 18.45 -13.44 -8.36
N ALA A 297 19.32 -12.54 -8.80
CA ALA A 297 19.00 -11.12 -8.90
C ALA A 297 17.86 -10.82 -9.90
N PRO A 298 17.87 -11.36 -11.14
CA PRO A 298 16.72 -11.20 -12.05
C PRO A 298 15.42 -11.79 -11.48
N LEU A 299 15.47 -12.96 -10.83
CA LEU A 299 14.30 -13.58 -10.22
C LEU A 299 13.73 -12.73 -9.08
N ALA A 300 14.59 -12.18 -8.22
CA ALA A 300 14.19 -11.28 -7.14
C ALA A 300 13.53 -9.99 -7.69
N VAL A 301 14.06 -9.42 -8.77
CA VAL A 301 13.46 -8.27 -9.46
C VAL A 301 12.09 -8.62 -10.03
N VAL A 302 11.96 -9.75 -10.75
CA VAL A 302 10.65 -10.15 -11.32
C VAL A 302 9.64 -10.44 -10.22
N TRP A 303 10.06 -11.13 -9.14
CA TRP A 303 9.21 -11.36 -7.97
C TRP A 303 8.72 -10.03 -7.37
N ALA A 304 9.64 -9.12 -7.04
CA ALA A 304 9.30 -7.85 -6.42
C ALA A 304 8.38 -7.00 -7.31
N GLY A 305 8.62 -6.98 -8.63
CA GLY A 305 7.70 -6.34 -9.57
C GLY A 305 6.32 -6.97 -9.59
N SER A 306 6.25 -8.31 -9.63
CA SER A 306 4.98 -9.05 -9.65
C SER A 306 4.17 -8.91 -8.36
N ALA A 307 4.85 -8.77 -7.21
CA ALA A 307 4.22 -8.58 -5.90
C ALA A 307 3.36 -7.31 -5.84
N PHE A 308 3.86 -6.21 -6.42
CA PHE A 308 3.18 -4.91 -6.39
C PHE A 308 2.40 -4.56 -7.66
N TRP A 309 2.49 -5.39 -8.70
CA TRP A 309 1.74 -5.27 -9.96
C TRP A 309 0.21 -5.20 -9.78
N ASN A 310 -0.31 -5.91 -8.78
CA ASN A 310 -1.75 -6.15 -8.62
C ASN A 310 -2.51 -4.94 -8.04
N SER A 311 -1.82 -4.03 -7.36
CA SER A 311 -2.45 -2.96 -6.57
C SER A 311 -3.39 -2.04 -7.38
N PRO A 312 -2.98 -1.50 -8.55
CA PRO A 312 -3.87 -0.63 -9.34
C PRO A 312 -5.10 -1.36 -9.87
N ALA A 313 -4.94 -2.62 -10.28
CA ALA A 313 -6.02 -3.43 -10.82
C ALA A 313 -7.09 -3.75 -9.77
N ILE A 314 -6.69 -4.11 -8.54
CA ILE A 314 -7.61 -4.34 -7.42
C ILE A 314 -8.38 -3.06 -7.07
N GLN A 315 -7.69 -1.92 -6.96
CA GLN A 315 -8.32 -0.64 -6.66
C GLN A 315 -9.37 -0.26 -7.72
N ALA A 316 -9.00 -0.36 -9.00
CA ALA A 316 -9.91 -0.07 -10.11
C ALA A 316 -11.15 -0.99 -10.09
N ARG A 317 -10.92 -2.31 -9.92
CA ARG A 317 -12.00 -3.30 -9.89
C ARG A 317 -12.96 -3.08 -8.72
N LEU A 318 -12.44 -2.80 -7.52
CA LEU A 318 -13.26 -2.52 -6.35
C LEU A 318 -14.12 -1.27 -6.53
N LEU A 319 -13.55 -0.21 -7.11
CA LEU A 319 -14.31 1.01 -7.41
C LEU A 319 -15.44 0.77 -8.42
N THR A 320 -15.22 -0.09 -9.41
CA THR A 320 -16.26 -0.48 -10.37
C THR A 320 -17.36 -1.32 -9.71
N LEU A 321 -16.99 -2.34 -8.94
CA LEU A 321 -17.95 -3.25 -8.30
C LEU A 321 -18.75 -2.61 -7.18
N ALA A 322 -18.11 -1.75 -6.38
CA ALA A 322 -18.73 -1.10 -5.22
C ALA A 322 -19.48 0.19 -5.59
N GLY A 323 -19.32 0.72 -6.81
CA GLY A 323 -20.09 1.84 -7.34
C GLY A 323 -20.13 3.05 -6.40
N PRO A 324 -21.30 3.48 -5.89
CA PRO A 324 -21.42 4.60 -4.95
C PRO A 324 -20.64 4.44 -3.63
N VAL A 325 -20.35 3.21 -3.20
CA VAL A 325 -19.59 2.91 -1.97
C VAL A 325 -18.13 2.53 -2.23
N GLY A 326 -17.61 2.91 -3.41
CA GLY A 326 -16.23 2.63 -3.81
C GLY A 326 -15.17 3.15 -2.84
N GLY A 327 -15.39 4.32 -2.21
CA GLY A 327 -14.47 4.85 -1.20
C GLY A 327 -14.35 3.94 0.02
N GLN A 328 -15.47 3.39 0.49
CA GLN A 328 -15.51 2.42 1.59
C GLN A 328 -14.87 1.09 1.20
N ALA A 329 -15.06 0.64 -0.05
CA ALA A 329 -14.41 -0.57 -0.55
C ALA A 329 -12.89 -0.43 -0.62
N LEU A 330 -12.38 0.74 -1.01
CA LEU A 330 -10.95 1.05 -0.95
C LEU A 330 -10.43 1.13 0.48
N ALA A 331 -11.19 1.73 1.40
CA ALA A 331 -10.82 1.75 2.82
C ALA A 331 -10.70 0.33 3.39
N LEU A 332 -11.65 -0.55 3.04
CA LEU A 332 -11.60 -1.95 3.44
C LEU A 332 -10.46 -2.70 2.75
N ASN A 333 -10.14 -2.37 1.50
CA ASN A 333 -8.96 -2.91 0.81
C ASN A 333 -7.67 -2.58 1.56
N THR A 334 -7.50 -1.33 2.01
CA THR A 334 -6.36 -0.94 2.83
C THR A 334 -6.24 -1.81 4.09
N SER A 335 -7.35 -2.03 4.80
CA SER A 335 -7.36 -2.94 5.97
C SER A 335 -6.93 -4.37 5.61
N PHE A 336 -7.49 -4.94 4.54
CA PHE A 336 -7.13 -6.29 4.09
C PHE A 336 -5.67 -6.39 3.64
N THR A 337 -5.11 -5.32 3.05
CA THR A 337 -3.69 -5.22 2.73
C THR A 337 -2.84 -5.29 4.00
N TYR A 338 -3.10 -4.46 5.00
CA TYR A 338 -2.32 -4.48 6.25
C TYR A 338 -2.52 -5.76 7.07
N ILE A 339 -3.71 -6.35 7.09
CA ILE A 339 -3.94 -7.70 7.63
C ILE A 339 -3.07 -8.70 6.88
N GLY A 340 -3.03 -8.61 5.54
CA GLY A 340 -2.18 -9.45 4.71
C GLY A 340 -0.70 -9.33 5.09
N VAL A 341 -0.20 -8.11 5.28
CA VAL A 341 1.18 -7.84 5.72
C VAL A 341 1.45 -8.49 7.08
N ALA A 342 0.57 -8.25 8.06
CA ALA A 342 0.72 -8.77 9.43
C ALA A 342 0.70 -10.31 9.46
N VAL A 343 -0.26 -10.93 8.76
CA VAL A 343 -0.35 -12.39 8.65
C VAL A 343 0.85 -12.96 7.92
N GLY A 344 1.36 -12.28 6.89
CA GLY A 344 2.55 -12.70 6.13
C GLY A 344 3.80 -12.72 7.00
N GLY A 345 4.01 -11.67 7.80
CA GLY A 345 5.07 -11.64 8.81
C GLY A 345 4.92 -12.75 9.84
N ALA A 346 3.75 -12.89 10.47
CA ALA A 346 3.51 -13.90 11.49
C ALA A 346 3.70 -15.34 10.96
N LEU A 347 3.12 -15.65 9.79
CA LEU A 347 3.23 -16.97 9.17
C LEU A 347 4.67 -17.28 8.76
N GLY A 348 5.38 -16.32 8.18
CA GLY A 348 6.79 -16.49 7.85
C GLY A 348 7.65 -16.76 9.10
N GLY A 349 7.41 -16.05 10.21
CA GLY A 349 8.11 -16.28 11.47
C GLY A 349 7.86 -17.68 12.05
N ILE A 350 6.64 -18.19 11.93
CA ILE A 350 6.31 -19.58 12.30
C ILE A 350 7.07 -20.56 11.40
N LEU A 351 7.10 -20.33 10.09
CA LEU A 351 7.83 -21.20 9.15
C LEU A 351 9.34 -21.21 9.42
N LEU A 352 9.93 -20.06 9.79
CA LEU A 352 11.34 -19.97 10.17
C LEU A 352 11.65 -20.75 11.46
N SER A 353 10.73 -20.76 12.44
CA SER A 353 10.97 -21.41 13.73
C SER A 353 10.65 -22.91 13.75
N THR A 354 9.71 -23.36 12.90
CA THR A 354 9.23 -24.76 12.90
C THR A 354 9.73 -25.58 11.71
N ALA A 355 10.09 -24.93 10.61
CA ALA A 355 10.55 -25.59 9.38
C ALA A 355 11.90 -25.01 8.97
N SER A 356 11.96 -24.37 7.80
CA SER A 356 13.16 -23.75 7.25
C SER A 356 12.73 -22.57 6.39
N VAL A 357 13.64 -21.62 6.17
CA VAL A 357 13.50 -20.57 5.14
C VAL A 357 13.14 -21.14 3.75
N ALA A 358 13.48 -22.42 3.49
CA ALA A 358 13.08 -23.17 2.29
C ALA A 358 11.55 -23.21 2.06
N ALA A 359 10.76 -23.14 3.14
CA ALA A 359 9.32 -23.24 3.08
C ALA A 359 8.64 -21.93 2.64
N LEU A 360 9.36 -20.79 2.63
CA LEU A 360 8.77 -19.49 2.28
C LEU A 360 8.24 -19.48 0.83
N PRO A 361 9.05 -19.80 -0.21
CA PRO A 361 8.54 -19.77 -1.59
C PRO A 361 7.36 -20.71 -1.86
N PRO A 362 7.36 -22.01 -1.45
CA PRO A 362 6.23 -22.89 -1.74
C PRO A 362 4.96 -22.48 -1.01
N VAL A 363 5.04 -22.00 0.24
CA VAL A 363 3.86 -21.49 0.95
C VAL A 363 3.35 -20.19 0.30
N SER A 364 4.24 -19.28 -0.12
CA SER A 364 3.87 -18.10 -0.91
C SER A 364 3.18 -18.48 -2.22
N ALA A 365 3.65 -19.52 -2.92
CA ALA A 365 3.01 -20.02 -4.15
C ALA A 365 1.59 -20.56 -3.88
N VAL A 366 1.40 -21.31 -2.79
CA VAL A 366 0.07 -21.82 -2.38
C VAL A 366 -0.87 -20.67 -2.06
N LEU A 367 -0.41 -19.65 -1.32
CA LEU A 367 -1.19 -18.44 -1.05
C LEU A 367 -1.55 -17.69 -2.33
N GLY A 368 -0.64 -17.61 -3.30
CA GLY A 368 -0.92 -17.10 -4.64
C GLY A 368 -2.00 -17.91 -5.38
N GLY A 369 -1.95 -19.25 -5.27
CA GLY A 369 -2.99 -20.13 -5.82
C GLY A 369 -4.36 -19.93 -5.18
N ILE A 370 -4.41 -19.77 -3.86
CA ILE A 370 -5.64 -19.44 -3.12
C ILE A 370 -6.15 -18.06 -3.54
N ALA A 371 -5.27 -17.07 -3.68
CA ALA A 371 -5.60 -15.74 -4.17
C ALA A 371 -6.20 -15.79 -5.59
N LEU A 372 -5.59 -16.55 -6.50
CA LEU A 372 -6.10 -16.73 -7.85
C LEU A 372 -7.47 -17.44 -7.85
N GLY A 373 -7.63 -18.50 -7.07
CA GLY A 373 -8.90 -19.22 -6.94
C GLY A 373 -10.02 -18.34 -6.39
N THR A 374 -9.76 -17.63 -5.29
CA THR A 374 -10.71 -16.67 -4.69
C THR A 374 -11.04 -15.53 -5.65
N PHE A 375 -10.05 -15.03 -6.39
CA PHE A 375 -10.27 -14.02 -7.43
C PHE A 375 -11.15 -14.52 -8.57
N LEU A 376 -10.90 -15.72 -9.09
CA LEU A 376 -11.71 -16.31 -10.17
C LEU A 376 -13.16 -16.52 -9.71
N LEU A 377 -13.37 -16.98 -8.47
CA LEU A 377 -14.69 -17.06 -7.86
C LEU A 377 -15.36 -15.68 -7.76
N ALA A 378 -14.61 -14.64 -7.40
CA ALA A 378 -15.11 -13.26 -7.37
C ALA A 378 -15.58 -12.80 -8.76
N SER A 379 -14.83 -13.10 -9.82
CA SER A 379 -15.19 -12.73 -11.19
C SER A 379 -16.35 -13.55 -11.75
N LEU A 380 -16.47 -14.82 -11.39
CA LEU A 380 -17.65 -15.63 -11.70
C LEU A 380 -18.91 -15.08 -11.02
N ALA A 381 -18.80 -14.71 -9.74
CA ALA A 381 -19.90 -14.08 -9.00
C ALA A 381 -20.32 -12.75 -9.65
N ALA A 382 -19.37 -11.91 -10.06
CA ALA A 382 -19.64 -10.63 -10.72
C ALA A 382 -20.44 -10.80 -12.03
N ARG A 383 -20.09 -11.81 -12.83
CA ARG A 383 -20.77 -12.12 -14.10
C ARG A 383 -22.22 -12.59 -13.89
N ARG A 384 -22.50 -13.30 -12.80
CA ARG A 384 -23.86 -13.76 -12.45
C ARG A 384 -24.78 -12.64 -11.99
N THR A 385 -24.22 -11.56 -11.46
CA THR A 385 -24.96 -10.40 -10.96
C THR A 385 -25.14 -9.29 -12.00
N ALA A 386 -24.45 -9.37 -13.14
CA ALA A 386 -24.65 -8.41 -14.23
C ALA A 386 -26.03 -8.66 -14.89
N PRO A 387 -26.88 -7.63 -15.07
CA PRO A 387 -28.11 -7.79 -15.82
C PRO A 387 -27.77 -8.33 -17.21
N THR A 388 -28.43 -9.40 -17.64
CA THR A 388 -28.40 -9.84 -19.04
C THR A 388 -28.90 -8.68 -19.89
N ALA A 389 -28.02 -8.10 -20.69
CA ALA A 389 -28.32 -7.01 -21.62
C ALA A 389 -29.27 -7.48 -22.72
#